data_AF-A0A838GS56-F1
#
_entry.id   AF-A0A838GS56-F1
#
_cell.length_a   1.000
_cell.length_b   1.000
_cell.length_c   1.000
_cell.angle_alpha   90.00
_cell.angle_beta   90.00
_cell.angle_gamma   90.00
#
_symmetry.space_group_name_H-M   'P 1'
#
loop_
_entity.id
_entity.type
_entity.pdbx_description
1 polymer ?
#
loop_
_entity_poly.entity_id
_entity_poly.type
_entity_poly.pdbx_seq_one_letter_code
_entity_poly.pdbx_strand_id
1 'polypeptide(L)' 'TRLEVIGFDDTPVAAALGLSSVAQPVDAAAGHVLALLVHQIDQTVATRSAPPDPHRLLAPHLVLRHPTFATER' A
#
# COMPACT_ATOMS: atom_id res chain seq x y z
N THR A 1 6.47 3.13 -31.76
CA THR A 1 6.68 4.12 -30.69
C THR A 1 6.69 3.37 -29.38
N ARG A 2 7.66 3.58 -28.50
CA ARG A 2 7.70 2.93 -27.18
C ARG A 2 6.82 3.71 -26.20
N LEU A 3 5.92 3.04 -25.50
CA LEU A 3 5.06 3.66 -24.48
C LEU A 3 5.59 3.26 -23.10
N GLU A 4 5.90 4.25 -22.27
CA GLU A 4 6.26 4.03 -20.88
C GLU A 4 4.99 4.06 -20.02
N VAL A 5 4.83 3.05 -19.17
CA VAL A 5 3.64 2.88 -18.32
C VAL A 5 4.08 2.72 -16.87
N ILE A 6 3.50 3.53 -15.99
CA ILE A 6 3.64 3.43 -14.54
C ILE A 6 2.25 3.16 -13.96
N GLY A 7 2.10 2.05 -13.26
CA GLY A 7 0.89 1.66 -12.56
C GLY A 7 0.80 2.18 -11.12
N PHE A 8 -0.17 1.66 -10.39
CA PHE A 8 -0.40 1.91 -8.97
C PHE A 8 -0.54 0.58 -8.22
N ASP A 9 -0.38 0.60 -6.89
CA ASP A 9 -0.48 -0.52 -5.94
C ASP A 9 0.68 -1.51 -5.86
N ASP A 10 1.59 -1.53 -6.84
CA ASP A 10 2.63 -2.56 -6.97
C ASP A 10 2.12 -3.99 -6.69
N THR A 11 0.97 -4.33 -7.28
CA THR A 11 0.35 -5.64 -7.07
C THR A 11 1.30 -6.77 -7.47
N PRO A 12 1.09 -8.00 -6.97
CA PRO A 12 1.86 -9.17 -7.42
C PRO A 12 1.84 -9.36 -8.95
N VAL A 13 0.75 -8.96 -9.61
CA VAL A 13 0.64 -8.97 -11.08
C VAL A 13 1.54 -7.91 -11.71
N ALA A 14 1.57 -6.69 -11.18
CA ALA A 14 2.49 -5.64 -11.65
C ALA A 14 3.96 -6.08 -11.52
N ALA A 15 4.31 -6.71 -10.40
CA ALA A 15 5.63 -7.28 -10.19
C ALA A 15 5.95 -8.40 -11.18
N ALA A 16 5.04 -9.35 -11.39
CA ALA A 16 5.20 -10.47 -12.32
C ALA A 16 5.34 -10.02 -13.78
N LEU A 17 4.65 -8.95 -14.16
CA LEU A 17 4.72 -8.36 -15.51
C LEU A 17 5.89 -7.39 -15.69
N GLY A 18 6.69 -7.14 -14.65
CA GLY A 18 7.79 -6.18 -14.72
C GLY A 18 7.33 -4.73 -14.92
N LEU A 19 6.10 -4.41 -14.52
CA LEU A 19 5.54 -3.06 -14.63
C LEU A 19 6.10 -2.13 -13.55
N SER A 20 6.53 -0.93 -13.91
CA SER A 20 6.78 0.12 -12.90
C SER A 20 5.47 0.45 -12.17
N SER A 21 5.52 0.71 -10.87
CA SER A 21 4.32 1.00 -10.07
C SER A 21 4.62 1.83 -8.83
N VAL A 22 3.64 2.61 -8.37
CA VAL A 22 3.68 3.26 -7.05
C VAL A 22 3.14 2.28 -6.01
N ALA A 23 4.04 1.65 -5.26
CA ALA A 23 3.73 0.69 -4.21
C ALA A 23 3.01 1.35 -3.04
N GLN A 24 1.88 0.76 -2.65
CA GLN A 24 1.11 1.17 -1.48
C GLN A 24 1.47 0.30 -0.26
N PRO A 25 1.66 0.88 0.93
CA PRO A 25 1.95 0.13 2.15
C PRO A 25 0.67 -0.50 2.75
N VAL A 26 0.00 -1.35 1.98
CA VAL A 26 -1.33 -1.92 2.33
C VAL A 26 -1.30 -2.76 3.60
N ASP A 27 -0.23 -3.52 3.85
CA ASP A 27 -0.09 -4.32 5.06
C ASP A 27 0.04 -3.44 6.32
N ALA A 28 0.80 -2.35 6.20
CA ALA A 28 0.92 -1.38 7.29
C ALA A 28 -0.40 -0.64 7.54
N ALA A 29 -1.17 -0.35 6.48
CA ALA A 29 -2.51 0.22 6.60
C ALA A 29 -3.45 -0.76 7.34
N ALA A 30 -3.46 -2.03 6.94
CA ALA A 30 -4.27 -3.07 7.59
C ALA A 30 -3.90 -3.24 9.08
N GLY A 31 -2.61 -3.27 9.40
CA GLY A 31 -2.13 -3.33 10.78
C GLY A 31 -2.60 -2.12 11.61
N HIS A 32 -2.58 -0.92 11.03
CA HIS A 32 -3.04 0.29 11.70
C HIS A 32 -4.56 0.31 11.91
N VAL A 33 -5.33 -0.15 10.92
CA VAL A 33 -6.79 -0.32 11.03
C VAL A 33 -7.13 -1.31 12.15
N LEU A 34 -6.42 -2.44 12.24
CA LEU A 34 -6.62 -3.41 13.29
C LEU A 34 -6.29 -2.81 14.67
N ALA A 35 -5.20 -2.05 14.78
CA ALA A 35 -4.85 -1.38 16.03
C ALA A 35 -5.94 -0.40 16.50
N LEU A 36 -6.52 0.38 15.59
CA LEU A 36 -7.66 1.27 15.89
C LEU A 36 -8.88 0.50 16.38
N LEU A 37 -9.23 -0.60 15.69
CA LEU A 37 -10.37 -1.44 16.05
C LEU A 37 -10.20 -2.10 17.42
N VAL A 38 -9.03 -2.71 17.66
CA VAL A 38 -8.71 -3.35 18.94
C VAL A 38 -8.75 -2.32 20.07
N HIS A 39 -8.17 -1.14 19.86
CA HIS A 39 -8.25 -0.07 20.86
C HIS A 39 -9.70 0.32 21.16
N GLN A 40 -10.55 0.47 20.14
CA GLN A 40 -11.97 0.80 20.32
C GLN A 40 -12.74 -0.27 21.11
N ILE A 41 -12.41 -1.55 20.90
CA ILE A 41 -12.97 -2.67 21.66
C ILE A 41 -12.44 -2.64 23.10
N ASP A 42 -11.14 -2.47 23.31
CA ASP A 42 -10.49 -2.48 24.62
C ASP A 42 -10.83 -1.27 25.50
N GLN A 43 -11.23 -0.13 24.92
CA GLN A 43 -11.79 0.99 25.69
C GLN A 43 -13.05 0.60 26.49
N THR A 44 -13.69 -0.53 26.17
CA THR A 44 -14.78 -1.09 26.99
C THR A 44 -14.29 -1.83 28.25
N VAL A 45 -13.00 -2.17 28.32
CA VAL A 45 -12.37 -2.97 29.39
C VAL A 45 -11.16 -2.22 29.96
N ALA A 46 -11.36 -1.15 30.73
CA ALA A 46 -10.45 -0.46 31.68
C ALA A 46 -8.89 -0.48 31.53
N THR A 47 -8.29 -0.80 30.39
CA THR A 47 -6.84 -0.87 30.19
C THR A 47 -6.36 0.39 29.47
N ARG A 48 -5.59 1.22 30.18
CA ARG A 48 -5.01 2.47 29.66
C ARG A 48 -3.74 2.21 28.86
N SER A 49 -3.89 1.80 27.60
CA SER A 49 -2.84 2.03 26.60
C SER A 49 -3.12 3.33 25.84
N ALA A 50 -2.09 4.00 25.35
CA ALA A 50 -2.25 5.20 24.55
C ALA A 50 -3.00 4.88 23.25
N PRO A 51 -3.95 5.74 22.81
CA PRO A 51 -4.70 5.51 21.58
C PRO A 51 -3.76 5.56 20.35
N PRO A 52 -3.95 4.67 19.36
CA PRO A 52 -3.31 4.84 18.07
C PRO A 52 -3.87 6.09 17.36
N ASP A 53 -3.06 6.71 16.51
CA ASP A 53 -3.44 7.89 15.72
C ASP A 53 -4.63 7.56 14.79
N PRO A 54 -5.80 8.23 14.91
CA PRO A 54 -6.95 7.94 14.06
C PRO A 54 -6.75 8.32 12.59
N HIS A 55 -5.78 9.19 12.27
CA HIS A 55 -5.59 9.74 10.92
C HIS A 55 -4.14 9.63 10.46
N ARG A 56 -3.64 8.40 10.44
CA ARG A 56 -2.29 8.10 9.98
C ARG A 56 -2.19 8.09 8.45
N LEU A 57 -1.37 8.99 7.90
CA LEU A 57 -0.98 8.97 6.48
C LEU A 57 0.28 8.11 6.29
N LEU A 58 0.21 7.12 5.42
CA LEU A 58 1.34 6.25 5.08
C LEU A 58 1.95 6.68 3.74
N ALA A 59 3.27 6.76 3.69
CA ALA A 59 3.98 7.17 2.49
C ALA A 59 4.04 6.01 1.47
N PRO A 60 3.56 6.22 0.23
CA PRO A 60 3.84 5.29 -0.86
C PRO A 60 5.28 5.44 -1.35
N HIS A 61 5.75 4.50 -2.17
CA HIS A 61 7.05 4.62 -2.82
C HIS A 61 7.02 4.12 -4.27
N LEU A 62 7.86 4.70 -5.12
CA LEU A 62 7.97 4.31 -6.52
C LEU A 62 8.86 3.08 -6.67
N VAL A 63 8.36 2.06 -7.37
CA VAL A 63 9.10 0.89 -7.80
C VAL A 63 9.34 0.99 -9.31
N LEU A 64 10.60 1.24 -9.67
CA LEU A 64 11.01 1.33 -11.07
C LEU A 64 11.35 -0.04 -11.64
N ARG A 65 10.75 -0.35 -12.78
CA ARG A 65 11.00 -1.55 -13.59
C ARG A 65 11.07 -1.15 -15.06
N HIS A 66 11.70 -1.99 -15.88
CA HIS A 66 11.86 -1.75 -17.32
C HIS A 66 11.07 -2.78 -18.12
N PRO A 67 9.75 -2.60 -18.29
CA PRO A 67 8.98 -3.51 -19.10
C PRO A 67 9.32 -3.30 -20.58
N THR A 68 9.50 -4.41 -21.31
CA THR A 68 9.59 -4.40 -22.77
C THR A 68 8.19 -4.61 -23.33
N PHE A 69 7.43 -3.54 -23.51
CA PHE A 69 6.18 -3.58 -24.26
C PHE A 69 6.45 -3.35 -25.74
N ALA A 70 6.09 -4.32 -26.58
CA ALA A 70 5.98 -4.10 -28.02
C ALA A 70 4.63 -3.43 -28.28
N THR A 71 4.67 -2.27 -28.93
CA THR A 71 3.45 -1.61 -29.40
C THR A 71 3.07 -2.22 -30.74
N GLU A 72 2.00 -3.00 -30.80
CA GLU A 72 1.39 -3.38 -32.09
C GLU A 72 0.84 -2.11 -32.76
N ARG A 73 1.07 -2.00 -34.08
CA ARG A 73 0.60 -0.89 -34.91
C ARG A 73 -0.80 -1.13 -35.43
#